data_AF-A0A7Y3W4V0-F1
#
_entry.id   AF-A0A7Y3W4V0-F1
#
_cell.length_a   1.000
_cell.length_b   1.000
_cell.length_c   1.000
_cell.angle_alpha   90.00
_cell.angle_beta   90.00
_cell.angle_gamma   90.00
#
_symmetry.space_group_name_H-M   'P 1'
#
loop_
_entity.id
_entity.type
_entity.pdbx_description
1 polymer ?
#
loop_
_entity_poly.entity_id
_entity_poly.type
_entity_poly.pdbx_seq_one_letter_code
_entity_poly.pdbx_strand_id
1 'polypeptide(L)'
;MKTLVTVIILTALTFFVHEAGHGLAYDLLGYDQVRININSAGPIGGVNSTSDAIVGAITGPMVTLVQAIFFALVARATGSVFAFWGVFTAFMMRLMAQVISFKSPNDEMRVSEMIGIGAWTVPIAMMVVLLILMLWAGRASKPGVGRIILAWIAFTIAISGIVLGEAYVPDLVI
;
A
#
# COMPACT_ATOMS: atom_id res chain seq x y z
N MET A 1 -16.64 4.81 16.98
CA MET A 1 -15.35 4.55 17.65
C MET A 1 -14.61 3.33 17.11
N LYS A 2 -15.19 2.10 17.14
CA LYS A 2 -14.48 0.88 16.69
C LYS A 2 -13.93 0.96 15.25
N THR A 3 -14.74 1.38 14.26
CA THR A 3 -14.27 1.52 12.86
C THR A 3 -13.10 2.48 12.69
N LEU A 4 -13.13 3.62 13.38
CA LEU A 4 -12.08 4.64 13.27
C LEU A 4 -10.73 4.09 13.74
N VAL A 5 -10.70 3.50 14.93
CA VAL A 5 -9.47 2.91 15.50
C VAL A 5 -8.96 1.76 14.64
N THR A 6 -9.87 0.87 14.20
CA THR A 6 -9.53 -0.24 13.30
C THR A 6 -8.86 0.23 12.01
N VAL A 7 -9.42 1.24 11.34
CA VAL A 7 -8.88 1.72 10.06
C VAL A 7 -7.56 2.45 10.27
N ILE A 8 -7.39 3.21 11.35
CA ILE A 8 -6.10 3.85 11.66
C ILE A 8 -5.00 2.78 11.83
N ILE A 9 -5.25 1.76 12.65
CA ILE A 9 -4.29 0.67 12.89
C ILE A 9 -3.99 -0.08 11.58
N LEU A 10 -5.03 -0.47 10.82
CA LEU A 10 -4.84 -1.17 9.55
C LEU A 10 -4.08 -0.32 8.54
N THR A 11 -4.28 1.00 8.52
CA THR A 11 -3.53 1.89 7.62
C THR A 11 -2.05 1.88 7.98
N ALA A 12 -1.70 2.08 9.26
CA ALA A 12 -0.31 2.02 9.71
C ALA A 12 0.35 0.67 9.42
N LEU A 13 -0.35 -0.44 9.68
CA LEU A 13 0.14 -1.78 9.37
C LEU A 13 0.31 -2.01 7.87
N THR A 14 -0.61 -1.50 7.03
CA THR A 14 -0.52 -1.64 5.57
C THR A 14 0.70 -0.91 5.02
N PHE A 15 0.94 0.33 5.47
CA PHE A 15 2.14 1.08 5.09
C PHE A 15 3.41 0.37 5.56
N PHE A 16 3.46 -0.06 6.81
CA PHE A 16 4.61 -0.80 7.33
C PHE A 16 4.91 -2.06 6.53
N VAL A 17 3.90 -2.90 6.26
CA VAL A 17 4.08 -4.14 5.49
C VAL A 17 4.45 -3.87 4.03
N HIS A 18 3.94 -2.78 3.44
CA HIS A 18 4.32 -2.33 2.10
C HIS A 18 5.81 -1.94 2.02
N GLU A 19 6.26 -1.05 2.90
CA GLU A 19 7.66 -0.60 2.94
C GLU A 19 8.62 -1.71 3.38
N ALA A 20 8.21 -2.57 4.30
CA ALA A 20 8.97 -3.78 4.64
C ALA A 20 9.10 -4.70 3.42
N GLY A 21 8.08 -4.80 2.57
CA GLY A 21 8.13 -5.55 1.32
C GLY A 21 9.20 -5.01 0.36
N HIS A 22 9.26 -3.69 0.18
CA HIS A 22 10.33 -3.04 -0.58
C HIS A 22 11.70 -3.34 0.02
N GLY A 23 11.85 -3.18 1.35
CA GLY A 23 13.10 -3.40 2.04
C GLY A 23 13.63 -4.83 1.89
N LEU A 24 12.76 -5.82 2.14
CA LEU A 24 13.08 -7.23 1.96
C LEU A 24 13.44 -7.57 0.51
N ALA A 25 12.83 -6.91 -0.48
CA ALA A 25 13.19 -7.14 -1.88
C ALA A 25 14.64 -6.75 -2.14
N TYR A 26 15.08 -5.58 -1.67
CA TYR A 26 16.45 -5.13 -1.84
C TYR A 26 17.46 -5.95 -1.04
N ASP A 27 17.11 -6.34 0.19
CA ASP A 27 17.94 -7.24 1.00
C ASP A 27 18.17 -8.58 0.29
N LEU A 28 17.11 -9.19 -0.24
CA LEU A 28 17.18 -10.44 -1.00
C LEU A 28 17.91 -10.32 -2.35
N LEU A 29 17.98 -9.10 -2.92
CA LEU A 29 18.79 -8.81 -4.12
C LEU A 29 20.28 -8.64 -3.80
N GLY A 30 20.66 -8.66 -2.51
CA GLY A 30 22.05 -8.62 -2.06
C GLY A 30 22.61 -7.21 -1.86
N TYR A 31 21.78 -6.23 -1.55
CA TYR A 31 22.24 -4.89 -1.17
C TYR A 31 22.68 -4.86 0.30
N ASP A 32 23.90 -4.39 0.56
CA ASP A 32 24.55 -4.50 1.88
C ASP A 32 23.86 -3.72 3.02
N GLN A 33 23.13 -2.65 2.68
CA GLN A 33 22.39 -1.83 3.64
C GLN A 33 21.11 -1.33 3.01
N VAL A 34 19.98 -1.67 3.60
CA VAL A 34 18.66 -1.24 3.15
C VAL A 34 18.00 -0.42 4.24
N ARG A 35 17.63 0.82 3.87
CA ARG A 35 16.88 1.71 4.75
C ARG A 35 15.39 1.49 4.54
N ILE A 36 14.66 1.29 5.63
CA ILE A 36 13.20 1.20 5.66
C ILE A 36 12.68 2.26 6.62
N ASN A 37 11.87 3.18 6.10
CA ASN A 37 11.07 4.14 6.84
C ASN A 37 9.57 3.77 6.69
N ILE A 38 8.70 4.47 7.41
CA ILE A 38 7.24 4.29 7.38
C ILE A 38 6.59 4.59 6.01
N ASN A 39 7.29 5.31 5.13
CA ASN A 39 6.78 5.76 3.83
C ASN A 39 7.82 5.72 2.70
N SER A 40 8.97 5.08 2.94
CA SER A 40 9.97 4.83 1.89
C SER A 40 10.91 3.70 2.27
N ALA A 41 11.38 2.94 1.29
CA ALA A 41 12.45 1.98 1.47
C ALA A 41 13.38 1.88 0.25
N GLY A 42 14.66 1.60 0.49
CA GLY A 42 15.64 1.40 -0.57
C GLY A 42 17.09 1.25 -0.08
N PRO A 43 18.01 0.83 -0.96
CA PRO A 43 19.41 0.65 -0.60
C PRO A 43 20.11 1.97 -0.25
N ILE A 44 20.96 1.93 0.77
CA ILE A 44 21.88 3.02 1.10
C ILE A 44 23.02 2.98 0.06
N GLY A 45 23.02 3.94 -0.86
CA GLY A 45 23.96 4.00 -1.98
C GLY A 45 23.32 3.92 -3.37
N GLY A 46 22.01 3.66 -3.43
CA GLY A 46 21.26 3.59 -4.68
C GLY A 46 21.16 2.17 -5.26
N VAL A 47 20.49 2.07 -6.41
CA VAL A 47 20.19 0.80 -7.08
C VAL A 47 21.12 0.62 -8.27
N ASN A 48 21.72 -0.56 -8.41
CA ASN A 48 22.80 -0.83 -9.37
C ASN A 48 22.30 -1.20 -10.77
N SER A 49 21.03 -1.58 -10.92
CA SER A 49 20.46 -2.01 -12.19
C SER A 49 18.98 -1.64 -12.33
N THR A 50 18.51 -1.47 -13.57
CA THR A 50 17.09 -1.22 -13.86
C THR A 50 16.22 -2.41 -13.46
N SER A 51 16.72 -3.64 -13.58
CA SER A 51 15.97 -4.84 -13.15
C SER A 51 15.71 -4.82 -11.65
N ASP A 52 16.73 -4.49 -10.85
CA ASP A 52 16.58 -4.42 -9.40
C ASP A 52 15.66 -3.26 -9.00
N ALA A 53 15.72 -2.14 -9.72
CA ALA A 53 14.83 -1.00 -9.50
C ALA A 53 13.37 -1.38 -9.79
N ILE A 54 13.12 -2.16 -10.85
CA ILE A 54 11.78 -2.66 -11.16
C ILE A 54 11.30 -3.63 -10.08
N VAL A 55 12.13 -4.61 -9.69
CA VAL A 55 11.77 -5.60 -8.65
C VAL A 55 11.49 -4.88 -7.34
N GLY A 56 12.44 -4.07 -6.88
CA GLY A 56 12.32 -3.30 -5.66
C GLY A 56 11.07 -2.42 -5.67
N ALA A 57 10.81 -1.67 -6.74
CA ALA A 57 9.62 -0.82 -6.82
C ALA A 57 8.31 -1.61 -6.92
N ILE A 58 8.23 -2.74 -7.62
CA ILE A 58 6.94 -3.44 -7.75
C ILE A 58 6.57 -4.26 -6.51
N THR A 59 7.55 -4.64 -5.66
CA THR A 59 7.29 -5.52 -4.52
C THR A 59 6.34 -4.92 -3.49
N GLY A 60 6.48 -3.65 -3.09
CA GLY A 60 5.54 -3.01 -2.17
C GLY A 60 4.08 -3.10 -2.66
N PRO A 61 3.76 -2.64 -3.89
CA PRO A 61 2.43 -2.78 -4.46
C PRO A 61 1.94 -4.23 -4.55
N MET A 62 2.81 -5.19 -4.87
CA MET A 62 2.45 -6.62 -4.90
C MET A 62 2.11 -7.15 -3.49
N VAL A 63 2.87 -6.75 -2.48
CA VAL A 63 2.60 -7.11 -1.08
C VAL A 63 1.24 -6.53 -0.64
N THR A 64 0.94 -5.28 -0.98
CA THR A 64 -0.38 -4.67 -0.72
C THR A 64 -1.51 -5.42 -1.44
N LEU A 65 -1.28 -5.87 -2.67
CA LEU A 65 -2.24 -6.67 -3.42
C LEU A 65 -2.49 -8.04 -2.75
N VAL A 66 -1.44 -8.73 -2.34
CA VAL A 66 -1.55 -10.02 -1.61
C VAL A 66 -2.31 -9.82 -0.29
N GLN A 67 -2.00 -8.77 0.45
CA GLN A 67 -2.75 -8.38 1.66
C GLN A 67 -4.24 -8.18 1.34
N ALA A 68 -4.56 -7.43 0.29
CA ALA A 68 -5.94 -7.18 -0.12
C ALA A 68 -6.66 -8.48 -0.51
N ILE A 69 -6.01 -9.39 -1.24
CA ILE A 69 -6.56 -10.70 -1.60
C ILE A 69 -6.86 -11.50 -0.34
N PHE A 70 -5.92 -11.59 0.61
CA PHE A 70 -6.11 -12.29 1.87
C PHE A 70 -7.34 -11.77 2.62
N PHE A 71 -7.42 -10.45 2.84
CA PHE A 71 -8.54 -9.85 3.53
C PHE A 71 -9.86 -10.00 2.76
N ALA A 72 -9.85 -9.94 1.44
CA ALA A 72 -11.04 -10.15 0.62
C ALA A 72 -11.56 -11.59 0.76
N LEU A 73 -10.67 -12.59 0.75
CA LEU A 73 -11.03 -13.98 0.99
C LEU A 73 -11.66 -14.18 2.38
N VAL A 74 -11.04 -13.60 3.43
CA VAL A 74 -11.59 -13.66 4.80
C VAL A 74 -12.96 -12.98 4.88
N ALA A 75 -13.11 -11.79 4.29
CA ALA A 75 -14.38 -11.07 4.25
C ALA A 75 -15.48 -11.88 3.56
N ARG A 76 -15.13 -12.61 2.49
CA ARG A 76 -16.05 -13.46 1.74
C ARG A 76 -16.43 -14.73 2.48
N ALA A 77 -15.50 -15.34 3.20
CA ALA A 77 -15.76 -16.53 3.98
C ALA A 77 -16.61 -16.24 5.24
N THR A 78 -16.44 -15.06 5.85
CA THR A 78 -16.98 -14.77 7.19
C THR A 78 -18.01 -13.65 7.24
N GLY A 79 -18.13 -12.84 6.19
CA GLY A 79 -18.87 -11.57 6.24
C GLY A 79 -18.23 -10.51 7.15
N SER A 80 -16.96 -10.69 7.54
CA SER A 80 -16.28 -9.82 8.49
C SER A 80 -16.08 -8.40 7.95
N VAL A 81 -16.74 -7.44 8.59
CA VAL A 81 -16.55 -6.00 8.34
C VAL A 81 -15.10 -5.56 8.67
N PHE A 82 -14.43 -6.21 9.61
CA PHE A 82 -13.01 -5.96 9.89
C PHE A 82 -12.15 -6.31 8.69
N ALA A 83 -12.37 -7.49 8.10
CA ALA A 83 -11.62 -7.92 6.93
C ALA A 83 -11.89 -7.02 5.72
N PHE A 84 -13.13 -6.54 5.55
CA PHE A 84 -13.42 -5.50 4.56
C PHE A 84 -12.55 -4.25 4.73
N TRP A 85 -12.31 -3.78 5.97
CA TRP A 85 -11.44 -2.62 6.20
C TRP A 85 -9.98 -2.88 5.81
N GLY A 86 -9.50 -4.13 5.86
CA GLY A 86 -8.17 -4.49 5.36
C GLY A 86 -8.06 -4.34 3.83
N VAL A 87 -9.12 -4.67 3.09
CA VAL A 87 -9.18 -4.44 1.64
C VAL A 87 -9.32 -2.95 1.32
N PHE A 88 -10.17 -2.25 2.08
CA PHE A 88 -10.40 -0.81 1.95
C PHE A 88 -9.11 -0.01 2.14
N THR A 89 -8.32 -0.33 3.16
CA THR A 89 -7.05 0.37 3.43
C THR A 89 -6.01 0.14 2.34
N ALA A 90 -5.89 -1.09 1.83
CA ALA A 90 -5.03 -1.39 0.68
C ALA A 90 -5.43 -0.60 -0.59
N PHE A 91 -6.73 -0.58 -0.91
CA PHE A 91 -7.27 0.21 -2.03
C PHE A 91 -7.00 1.71 -1.84
N MET A 92 -7.33 2.25 -0.67
CA MET A 92 -7.19 3.68 -0.38
C MET A 92 -5.73 4.12 -0.38
N MET A 93 -4.80 3.30 0.12
CA MET A 93 -3.36 3.58 0.06
C MET A 93 -2.90 3.76 -1.38
N ARG A 94 -3.23 2.81 -2.27
CA ARG A 94 -2.83 2.90 -3.68
C ARG A 94 -3.57 4.01 -4.44
N LEU A 95 -4.84 4.26 -4.11
CA LEU A 95 -5.57 5.40 -4.65
C LEU A 95 -4.86 6.72 -4.31
N MET A 96 -4.45 6.90 -3.04
CA MET A 96 -3.75 8.11 -2.62
C MET A 96 -2.38 8.23 -3.30
N ALA A 97 -1.63 7.13 -3.43
CA ALA A 97 -0.36 7.12 -4.14
C ALA A 97 -0.52 7.60 -5.61
N GLN A 98 -1.61 7.24 -6.27
CA GLN A 98 -1.89 7.72 -7.64
C GLN A 98 -2.26 9.19 -7.70
N VAL A 99 -3.02 9.69 -6.73
CA VAL A 99 -3.30 11.13 -6.63
C VAL A 99 -1.99 11.91 -6.41
N ILE A 100 -1.06 11.39 -5.61
CA ILE A 100 0.26 12.00 -5.40
C ILE A 100 1.13 11.90 -6.68
N SER A 101 0.89 10.89 -7.53
CA SER A 101 1.65 10.65 -8.76
C SER A 101 1.56 11.77 -9.80
N PHE A 102 0.57 12.66 -9.71
CA PHE A 102 0.55 13.88 -10.53
C PHE A 102 1.71 14.84 -10.23
N LYS A 103 2.36 14.72 -9.06
CA LYS A 103 3.53 15.52 -8.66
C LYS A 103 4.81 14.71 -8.62
N SER A 104 4.74 13.46 -8.17
CA SER A 104 5.90 12.59 -8.02
C SER A 104 5.50 11.14 -8.30
N PRO A 105 6.09 10.45 -9.29
CA PRO A 105 5.74 9.08 -9.64
C PRO A 105 5.73 8.14 -8.44
N ASN A 106 4.63 7.42 -8.25
CA ASN A 106 4.57 6.32 -7.29
C ASN A 106 5.26 5.06 -7.84
N ASP A 107 5.26 4.00 -7.04
CA ASP A 107 5.91 2.72 -7.35
C ASP A 107 5.47 2.11 -8.69
N GLU A 108 4.15 1.98 -8.91
CA GLU A 108 3.63 1.41 -10.14
C GLU A 108 3.93 2.29 -11.35
N MET A 109 3.86 3.62 -11.20
CA MET A 109 4.18 4.56 -12.27
C MET A 109 5.67 4.48 -12.65
N ARG A 110 6.57 4.44 -11.66
CA ARG A 110 8.02 4.21 -11.88
C ARG A 110 8.26 2.93 -12.65
N VAL A 111 7.59 1.83 -12.27
CA VAL A 111 7.69 0.55 -12.99
C VAL A 111 7.18 0.68 -14.42
N SER A 112 6.01 1.30 -14.60
CA SER A 112 5.39 1.58 -15.91
C SER A 112 6.32 2.35 -16.85
N GLU A 113 7.02 3.35 -16.32
CA GLU A 113 8.01 4.17 -17.05
C GLU A 113 9.27 3.38 -17.38
N MET A 114 9.83 2.64 -16.41
CA MET A 114 11.05 1.83 -16.61
C MET A 114 10.88 0.76 -17.68
N ILE A 115 9.68 0.17 -17.82
CA ILE A 115 9.39 -0.86 -18.84
C ILE A 115 8.78 -0.29 -20.12
N GLY A 116 8.53 1.02 -20.20
CA GLY A 116 8.10 1.70 -21.43
C GLY A 116 6.66 1.44 -21.88
N ILE A 117 5.75 1.07 -20.97
CA ILE A 117 4.35 0.75 -21.32
C ILE A 117 3.37 1.91 -21.07
N GLY A 118 3.90 3.10 -20.80
CA GLY A 118 3.13 4.30 -20.45
C GLY A 118 2.90 4.45 -18.94
N ALA A 119 3.07 5.68 -18.43
CA ALA A 119 3.13 5.98 -16.99
C ALA A 119 1.91 5.48 -16.18
N TRP A 120 0.71 5.46 -16.78
CA TRP A 120 -0.53 5.13 -16.08
C TRP A 120 -0.96 3.66 -16.19
N THR A 121 -0.27 2.83 -16.96
CA THR A 121 -0.70 1.45 -17.26
C THR A 121 -0.72 0.56 -16.01
N VAL A 122 0.40 0.42 -15.28
CA VAL A 122 0.43 -0.38 -14.04
C VAL A 122 -0.42 0.26 -12.93
N PRO A 123 -0.39 1.59 -12.70
CA PRO A 123 -1.27 2.25 -11.73
C PRO A 123 -2.77 1.92 -11.96
N ILE A 124 -3.27 2.11 -13.18
CA ILE A 124 -4.70 1.87 -13.47
C ILE A 124 -5.04 0.39 -13.29
N ALA A 125 -4.18 -0.53 -13.76
CA ALA A 125 -4.40 -1.96 -13.59
C ALA A 125 -4.50 -2.36 -12.11
N MET A 126 -3.58 -1.87 -11.27
CA MET A 126 -3.59 -2.11 -9.83
C MET A 126 -4.89 -1.61 -9.18
N MET A 127 -5.32 -0.40 -9.53
CA MET A 127 -6.54 0.19 -8.99
C MET A 127 -7.80 -0.54 -9.40
N VAL A 128 -7.90 -0.98 -10.64
CA VAL A 128 -9.03 -1.78 -11.11
C VAL A 128 -9.12 -3.08 -10.32
N VAL A 129 -8.01 -3.79 -10.13
CA VAL A 129 -7.98 -5.04 -9.36
C VAL A 129 -8.37 -4.80 -7.89
N LEU A 130 -7.79 -3.81 -7.22
CA LEU A 130 -8.11 -3.49 -5.83
C LEU A 130 -9.56 -3.03 -5.65
N LEU A 131 -10.10 -2.25 -6.60
CA LEU A 131 -11.50 -1.86 -6.60
C LEU A 131 -12.43 -3.08 -6.72
N ILE A 132 -12.13 -4.01 -7.64
CA ILE A 132 -12.89 -5.25 -7.79
C ILE A 132 -12.87 -6.05 -6.48
N LEU A 133 -11.70 -6.21 -5.84
CA LEU A 133 -11.57 -6.91 -4.56
C LEU A 133 -12.38 -6.22 -3.46
N MET A 134 -12.32 -4.88 -3.37
CA MET A 134 -13.07 -4.11 -2.39
C MET A 134 -14.58 -4.28 -2.58
N LEU A 135 -15.08 -4.16 -3.82
CA LEU A 135 -16.50 -4.35 -4.12
C LEU A 135 -16.95 -5.78 -3.85
N TRP A 136 -16.13 -6.77 -4.18
CA TRP A 136 -16.41 -8.19 -3.92
C TRP A 136 -16.49 -8.50 -2.42
N ALA A 137 -15.53 -8.02 -1.63
CA ALA A 137 -15.55 -8.11 -0.16
C ALA A 137 -16.73 -7.35 0.45
N GLY A 138 -17.05 -6.17 -0.09
CA GLY A 138 -18.16 -5.32 0.34
C GLY A 138 -19.52 -5.98 0.18
N ARG A 139 -19.73 -6.79 -0.87
CA ARG A 139 -20.98 -7.56 -1.06
C ARG A 139 -21.23 -8.59 0.05
N ALA A 140 -20.19 -9.19 0.61
CA ALA A 140 -20.33 -10.10 1.75
C ALA A 140 -20.51 -9.35 3.08
N SER A 141 -19.68 -8.33 3.30
CA SER A 141 -19.59 -7.66 4.61
C SER A 141 -20.64 -6.58 4.84
N LYS A 142 -21.24 -6.06 3.75
CA LYS A 142 -22.27 -5.01 3.73
C LYS A 142 -21.97 -3.85 4.68
N PRO A 143 -20.79 -3.19 4.56
CA PRO A 143 -20.48 -2.03 5.39
C PRO A 143 -21.48 -0.91 5.09
N GLY A 144 -22.11 -0.35 6.12
CA GLY A 144 -23.02 0.79 5.94
C GLY A 144 -22.29 2.04 5.46
N VAL A 145 -22.93 2.85 4.62
CA VAL A 145 -22.34 4.06 4.00
C VAL A 145 -21.70 5.00 5.04
N GLY A 146 -22.36 5.24 6.17
CA GLY A 146 -21.80 6.08 7.24
C GLY A 146 -20.49 5.53 7.82
N ARG A 147 -20.30 4.20 7.84
CA ARG A 147 -19.04 3.57 8.26
C ARG A 147 -17.94 3.71 7.20
N ILE A 148 -18.29 3.73 5.92
CA ILE A 148 -17.35 3.98 4.83
C ILE A 148 -16.83 5.42 4.90
N ILE A 149 -17.73 6.39 5.12
CA ILE A 149 -17.34 7.80 5.32
C ILE A 149 -16.42 7.93 6.54
N LEU A 150 -16.77 7.30 7.66
CA LEU A 150 -15.94 7.31 8.86
C LEU A 150 -14.58 6.64 8.63
N ALA A 151 -14.53 5.53 7.87
CA ALA A 151 -13.30 4.87 7.49
C ALA A 151 -12.42 5.76 6.60
N TRP A 152 -13.02 6.50 5.66
CA TRP A 152 -12.31 7.47 4.84
C TRP A 152 -11.68 8.58 5.68
N ILE A 153 -12.44 9.16 6.63
CA ILE A 153 -11.89 10.16 7.57
C ILE A 153 -10.74 9.56 8.40
N ALA A 154 -10.94 8.35 8.94
CA ALA A 154 -9.93 7.66 9.74
C ALA A 154 -8.65 7.37 8.96
N PHE A 155 -8.78 6.94 7.70
CA PHE A 155 -7.67 6.73 6.79
C PHE A 155 -6.92 8.04 6.49
N THR A 156 -7.63 9.13 6.24
CA THR A 156 -7.02 10.45 6.01
C THR A 156 -6.23 10.91 7.23
N ILE A 157 -6.79 10.78 8.44
CA ILE A 157 -6.09 11.08 9.70
C ILE A 157 -4.81 10.23 9.82
N ALA A 158 -4.91 8.93 9.54
CA ALA A 158 -3.77 8.02 9.63
C ALA A 158 -2.66 8.39 8.62
N ILE A 159 -2.99 8.64 7.36
CA ILE A 159 -2.01 9.06 6.35
C ILE A 159 -1.37 10.40 6.73
N SER A 160 -2.15 11.38 7.17
CA SER A 160 -1.59 12.65 7.64
C SER A 160 -0.61 12.42 8.79
N GLY A 161 -0.94 11.52 9.73
CA GLY A 161 -0.04 11.13 10.81
C GLY A 161 1.23 10.43 10.32
N ILE A 162 1.13 9.53 9.35
CA ILE A 162 2.28 8.82 8.75
C ILE A 162 3.22 9.82 8.05
N VAL A 163 2.67 10.67 7.17
CA VAL A 163 3.47 11.61 6.37
C VAL A 163 4.08 12.72 7.24
N LEU A 164 3.30 13.33 8.14
CA LEU A 164 3.82 14.39 9.02
C LEU A 164 4.69 13.84 10.15
N GLY A 165 4.49 12.56 10.50
CA GLY A 165 5.22 11.84 11.54
C GLY A 165 6.54 11.24 11.06
N GLU A 166 6.75 11.09 9.75
CA GLU A 166 7.91 10.43 9.14
C GLU A 166 9.24 10.91 9.73
N ALA A 167 9.40 12.23 9.92
CA ALA A 167 10.61 12.84 10.47
C ALA A 167 10.93 12.45 11.93
N TYR A 168 9.96 11.88 12.66
CA TYR A 168 10.11 11.48 14.06
C TYR A 168 10.20 9.97 14.25
N VAL A 169 10.04 9.19 13.17
CA VAL A 169 10.16 7.73 13.21
C VAL A 169 11.57 7.35 12.78
N PRO A 170 12.33 6.59 13.58
CA PRO A 170 13.67 6.17 13.19
C PRO A 170 13.62 5.22 12.00
N ASP A 171 14.61 5.35 11.12
CA ASP A 171 14.82 4.37 10.05
C ASP A 171 15.24 3.01 10.65
N LEU A 172 14.69 1.94 10.09
CA LEU A 172 15.22 0.61 10.25
C LEU A 172 16.27 0.38 9.16
N VAL A 173 17.50 0.03 9.57
CA VAL A 173 18.56 -0.38 8.65
C VAL A 173 18.75 -1.89 8.83
N ILE A 174 18.55 -2.63 7.74
CA ILE A 174 18.82 -4.07 7.66
C ILE A 174 19.93 -4.34 6.67
#